data_AF-A0A7Y8KEV6-F1
#
_entry.id   AF-A0A7Y8KEV6-F1
#
_cell.length_a   1.000
_cell.length_b   1.000
_cell.length_c   1.000
_cell.angle_alpha   90.00
_cell.angle_beta   90.00
_cell.angle_gamma   90.00
#
_symmetry.space_group_name_H-M   'P 1'
#
loop_
_entity.id
_entity.type
_entity.pdbx_description
1 polymer ?
#
loop_
_entity_poly.entity_id
_entity_poly.type
_entity_poly.pdbx_seq_one_letter_code
_entity_poly.pdbx_strand_id
1 'polypeptide(L)'
;MIAPIRFLAWLLLPALMSCSFNLLAATAEGAPQALHLLDYIGADYPPTVEAGKVIDESEYREQVEFLGVLQGLVAELPQRPERAELVKGVDELLAAVSAHQDGATVARQARQLGAKLAVAYEVSQAPAITPD
;
A
#
# COMPACT_ATOMS: atom_id res chain seq x y z
N MET A 1 16.10 -39.81 54.24
CA MET A 1 15.54 -38.45 54.16
C MET A 1 15.56 -38.02 52.70
N ILE A 2 14.45 -37.43 52.25
CA ILE A 2 13.92 -37.46 50.89
C ILE A 2 14.57 -36.38 50.00
N ALA A 3 15.02 -36.80 48.81
CA ALA A 3 15.37 -36.07 47.59
C ALA A 3 15.57 -34.53 47.63
N PRO A 4 16.79 -34.00 47.38
CA PRO A 4 17.01 -32.57 47.10
C PRO A 4 16.84 -32.21 45.60
N ILE A 5 16.57 -33.18 44.73
CA ILE A 5 16.57 -33.00 43.27
C ILE A 5 15.26 -32.39 42.74
N ARG A 6 14.15 -32.50 43.50
CA ARG A 6 12.83 -31.99 43.08
C ARG A 6 12.72 -30.46 43.12
N PHE A 7 13.54 -29.79 43.93
CA PHE A 7 13.53 -28.34 44.06
C PHE A 7 14.20 -27.63 42.88
N LEU A 8 15.23 -28.23 42.26
CA LEU A 8 15.90 -27.64 41.10
C LEU A 8 15.06 -27.76 39.82
N ALA A 9 14.25 -28.82 39.72
CA ALA A 9 13.29 -29.00 38.62
C ALA A 9 12.10 -28.01 38.67
N TRP A 10 11.88 -27.35 39.82
CA TRP A 10 10.76 -26.41 40.02
C TRP A 10 11.18 -24.93 39.91
N LEU A 11 12.40 -24.65 39.44
CA LEU A 11 12.87 -23.31 39.06
C LEU A 11 13.14 -23.16 37.56
N LEU A 12 13.10 -24.26 36.79
CA LEU A 12 13.28 -24.25 35.33
C LEU A 12 11.97 -24.09 34.55
N LEU A 13 10.81 -24.28 35.19
CA LEU A 13 9.50 -24.17 34.53
C LEU A 13 9.05 -22.74 34.16
N PRO A 14 9.37 -21.65 34.90
CA PRO A 14 9.00 -20.30 34.47
C PRO A 14 10.00 -19.67 33.50
N ALA A 15 11.22 -20.20 33.37
CA ALA A 15 12.27 -19.62 32.53
C ALA A 15 12.09 -19.89 31.01
N LEU A 16 11.33 -20.92 30.63
CA LEU A 16 11.01 -21.20 29.22
C LEU A 16 9.82 -20.39 28.67
N MET A 17 9.09 -19.66 29.52
CA MET A 17 7.91 -18.87 29.10
C MET A 17 8.25 -17.45 28.63
N SER A 18 9.53 -17.03 28.66
CA SER A 18 9.92 -15.66 28.30
C SER A 18 10.41 -15.48 26.87
N CYS A 19 10.41 -16.52 26.04
CA CYS A 19 10.71 -16.41 24.60
C CYS A 19 9.43 -16.28 23.77
N SER A 20 8.55 -15.34 24.13
CA SER A 20 7.62 -14.79 23.14
C SER A 20 8.45 -13.91 22.21
N PHE A 21 8.99 -14.49 21.15
CA PHE A 21 9.42 -13.72 19.99
C PHE A 21 8.20 -12.89 19.58
N ASN A 22 8.26 -11.57 19.78
CA ASN A 22 7.42 -10.67 19.03
C ASN A 22 7.86 -10.84 17.57
N LEU A 23 7.21 -11.78 16.88
CA LEU A 23 7.25 -11.83 15.43
C LEU A 23 6.60 -10.50 15.01
N LEU A 24 7.42 -9.52 14.67
CA LEU A 24 6.97 -8.25 14.13
C LEU A 24 6.29 -8.59 12.80
N ALA A 25 4.99 -8.89 12.85
CA ALA A 25 4.18 -8.96 11.66
C ALA A 25 4.25 -7.56 11.07
N ALA A 26 4.97 -7.40 9.96
CA ALA A 26 4.96 -6.16 9.21
C ALA A 26 3.51 -5.93 8.79
N THR A 27 2.81 -5.08 9.52
CA THR A 27 1.43 -4.72 9.24
C THR A 27 1.43 -3.94 7.93
N ALA A 28 0.49 -4.26 7.04
CA ALA A 28 0.36 -3.55 5.77
C ALA A 28 -0.31 -2.18 5.96
N GLU A 29 0.08 -1.42 6.98
CA GLU A 29 -0.53 -0.13 7.35
C GLU A 29 -0.47 0.89 6.20
N GLY A 30 0.56 0.83 5.36
CA GLY A 30 0.67 1.66 4.16
C GLY A 30 -0.26 1.25 3.01
N ALA A 31 -0.83 0.04 3.01
CA ALA A 31 -1.63 -0.44 1.88
C ALA A 31 -2.99 0.29 1.75
N PRO A 32 -3.77 0.51 2.83
CA PRO A 32 -4.96 1.36 2.75
C PRO A 32 -4.66 2.79 2.28
N GLN A 33 -3.54 3.37 2.72
CA GLN A 33 -3.12 4.71 2.30
C GLN A 33 -2.74 4.74 0.81
N ALA A 34 -1.94 3.77 0.35
CA ALA A 34 -1.58 3.62 -1.05
C ALA A 34 -2.82 3.43 -1.94
N LEU A 35 -3.79 2.63 -1.48
CA LEU A 35 -5.06 2.47 -2.17
C LEU A 35 -5.82 3.80 -2.31
N HIS A 36 -5.90 4.57 -1.22
CA HIS A 36 -6.57 5.87 -1.26
C HIS A 36 -5.91 6.85 -2.24
N LEU A 37 -4.57 6.89 -2.31
CA LEU A 37 -3.87 7.72 -3.28
C LEU A 37 -4.12 7.26 -4.72
N LEU A 38 -4.21 5.96 -4.97
CA LEU A 38 -4.59 5.43 -6.29
C LEU A 38 -6.02 5.82 -6.68
N ASP A 39 -6.96 5.82 -5.72
CA ASP A 39 -8.33 6.26 -5.95
C ASP A 39 -8.39 7.77 -6.28
N TYR A 40 -7.66 8.60 -5.52
CA TYR A 40 -7.52 10.03 -5.77
C TYR A 40 -6.96 10.31 -7.18
N ILE A 41 -5.80 9.73 -7.54
CA ILE A 41 -5.23 9.92 -8.89
C ILE A 41 -6.20 9.44 -9.97
N GLY A 42 -6.90 8.33 -9.73
CA GLY A 42 -7.87 7.79 -10.68
C GLY A 42 -9.13 8.63 -10.88
N ALA A 43 -9.50 9.43 -9.89
CA ALA A 43 -10.68 10.31 -9.93
C ALA A 43 -10.32 11.71 -10.42
N ASP A 44 -9.21 12.26 -9.94
CA ASP A 44 -8.93 13.70 -10.04
C ASP A 44 -7.93 14.06 -11.14
N TYR A 45 -7.13 13.11 -11.64
CA TYR A 45 -6.26 13.40 -12.80
C TYR A 45 -7.02 13.75 -14.10
N PRO A 46 -8.11 13.05 -14.48
CA PRO A 46 -8.83 13.35 -15.72
C PRO A 46 -9.32 14.79 -15.88
N PRO A 47 -9.91 15.46 -14.87
CA PRO A 47 -10.26 16.88 -14.97
C PRO A 47 -9.05 17.82 -14.86
N THR A 48 -7.86 17.35 -14.45
CA THR A 48 -6.65 18.17 -14.34
C THR A 48 -5.89 18.31 -15.65
N VAL A 49 -5.98 17.29 -16.53
CA VAL A 49 -5.28 17.25 -17.82
C VAL A 49 -6.28 16.98 -18.96
N GLU A 50 -6.41 17.94 -19.87
CA GLU A 50 -7.28 17.84 -21.04
C GLU A 50 -6.44 17.90 -22.33
N ALA A 51 -6.61 16.91 -23.21
CA ALA A 51 -5.89 16.82 -24.49
C ALA A 51 -4.36 17.00 -24.37
N GLY A 52 -3.76 16.45 -23.30
CA GLY A 52 -2.33 16.52 -23.02
C GLY A 52 -1.84 17.86 -22.46
N LYS A 53 -2.75 18.75 -22.11
CA LYS A 53 -2.45 20.03 -21.46
C LYS A 53 -2.93 20.00 -20.02
N VAL A 54 -2.07 20.46 -19.11
CA VAL A 54 -2.45 20.72 -17.72
C VAL A 54 -3.36 21.95 -17.70
N ILE A 55 -4.60 21.77 -17.25
CA ILE A 55 -5.59 22.85 -17.14
C ILE A 55 -5.76 23.37 -15.71
N ASP A 56 -5.31 22.59 -14.72
CA ASP A 56 -5.15 23.03 -13.32
C ASP A 56 -3.72 22.73 -12.85
N GLU A 57 -2.85 23.75 -12.85
CA GLU A 57 -1.44 23.59 -12.49
C GLU A 57 -1.21 23.31 -10.99
N SER A 58 -2.10 23.79 -10.13
CA SER A 58 -2.04 23.52 -8.68
C SER A 58 -2.33 22.06 -8.40
N GLU A 59 -3.44 21.57 -8.94
CA GLU A 59 -3.89 20.20 -8.77
C GLU A 59 -2.89 19.21 -9.38
N TYR A 60 -2.38 19.51 -10.58
CA TYR A 60 -1.39 18.65 -11.22
C TYR A 60 -0.12 18.48 -10.37
N ARG A 61 0.36 19.57 -9.75
CA ARG A 61 1.54 19.51 -8.88
C ARG A 61 1.27 18.64 -7.65
N GLU A 62 0.10 18.78 -7.02
CA GLU A 62 -0.28 17.94 -5.88
C GLU A 62 -0.35 16.46 -6.28
N GLN A 63 -0.94 16.14 -7.43
CA GLN A 63 -0.99 14.78 -7.97
C GLN A 63 0.41 14.17 -8.17
N VAL A 64 1.36 14.95 -8.69
CA VAL A 64 2.76 14.50 -8.84
C VAL A 64 3.42 14.28 -7.47
N GLU A 65 3.18 15.16 -6.49
CA GLU A 65 3.69 14.99 -5.13
C GLU A 65 3.13 13.72 -4.47
N PHE A 66 1.83 13.47 -4.61
CA PHE A 66 1.18 12.27 -4.07
C PHE A 66 1.62 10.99 -4.77
N LEU A 67 1.95 11.03 -6.06
CA LEU A 67 2.59 9.89 -6.73
C LEU A 67 3.98 9.58 -6.16
N GLY A 68 4.74 10.60 -5.76
CA GLY A 68 6.00 10.41 -5.04
C GLY A 68 5.80 9.75 -3.67
N VAL A 69 4.76 10.17 -2.93
CA VAL A 69 4.37 9.51 -1.66
C VAL A 69 3.96 8.07 -1.90
N LEU A 70 3.16 7.82 -2.95
CA LEU A 70 2.69 6.48 -3.32
C LEU A 70 3.86 5.53 -3.65
N GLN A 71 4.88 6.01 -4.38
CA GLN A 71 6.09 5.21 -4.64
C GLN A 71 6.76 4.74 -3.34
N GLY A 72 6.92 5.65 -2.37
CA GLY A 72 7.49 5.34 -1.06
C GLY A 72 6.66 4.30 -0.30
N LEU A 73 5.35 4.52 -0.21
CA LEU A 73 4.43 3.60 0.46
C LEU A 73 4.51 2.19 -0.13
N VAL A 74 4.42 2.07 -1.46
CA VAL A 74 4.42 0.77 -2.15
C VAL A 74 5.78 0.05 -2.04
N ALA A 75 6.88 0.80 -2.04
CA ALA A 75 8.22 0.24 -1.84
C ALA A 75 8.43 -0.32 -0.43
N GLU A 76 7.83 0.32 0.58
CA GLU A 76 7.92 -0.06 2.00
C GLU A 76 6.93 -1.16 2.42
N LEU A 77 5.97 -1.52 1.54
CA LEU A 77 5.01 -2.58 1.86
C LEU A 77 5.69 -3.91 2.21
N PRO A 78 5.08 -4.72 3.10
CA PRO A 78 5.58 -6.05 3.43
C PRO A 78 5.89 -6.87 2.17
N GLN A 79 6.97 -7.64 2.20
CA GLN A 79 7.38 -8.45 1.04
C GLN A 79 6.29 -9.48 0.70
N ARG A 80 5.71 -9.32 -0.49
CA ARG A 80 4.83 -10.29 -1.15
C ARG A 80 5.29 -10.47 -2.61
N PRO A 81 4.95 -11.59 -3.29
CA PRO A 81 5.32 -11.81 -4.68
C PRO A 81 4.90 -10.65 -5.62
N GLU A 82 3.78 -10.00 -5.32
CA GLU A 82 3.16 -8.94 -6.13
C GLU A 82 3.82 -7.58 -5.93
N ARG A 83 4.60 -7.35 -4.85
CA ARG A 83 5.14 -6.02 -4.53
C ARG A 83 6.00 -5.46 -5.66
N ALA A 84 6.83 -6.30 -6.28
CA ALA A 84 7.69 -5.86 -7.37
C ALA A 84 6.89 -5.38 -8.59
N GLU A 85 5.76 -6.05 -8.88
CA GLU A 85 4.87 -5.64 -9.96
C GLU A 85 4.13 -4.33 -9.60
N LEU A 86 3.71 -4.17 -8.35
CA LEU A 86 3.08 -2.94 -7.87
C LEU A 86 4.04 -1.74 -7.95
N VAL A 87 5.29 -1.89 -7.50
CA VAL A 87 6.31 -0.83 -7.63
C VAL A 87 6.48 -0.42 -9.08
N LYS A 88 6.69 -1.39 -9.99
CA LYS A 88 6.83 -1.12 -11.43
C LYS A 88 5.59 -0.41 -11.99
N GLY A 89 4.41 -0.83 -11.57
CA GLY A 89 3.16 -0.23 -12.00
C GLY A 89 2.99 1.22 -11.54
N VAL A 90 3.40 1.55 -10.31
CA VAL A 90 3.41 2.94 -9.83
C VAL A 90 4.40 3.79 -10.62
N ASP A 91 5.59 3.25 -10.96
CA ASP A 91 6.56 3.95 -11.81
C ASP A 91 5.99 4.22 -13.21
N GLU A 92 5.25 3.26 -13.78
CA GLU A 92 4.57 3.43 -15.07
C GLU A 92 3.43 4.47 -14.99
N LEU A 93 2.70 4.51 -13.88
CA LEU A 93 1.66 5.52 -13.65
C LEU A 93 2.26 6.92 -13.55
N LEU A 94 3.35 7.08 -12.81
CA LEU A 94 4.07 8.35 -12.73
C LEU A 94 4.59 8.79 -14.11
N ALA A 95 5.12 7.85 -14.91
CA ALA A 95 5.55 8.14 -16.27
C ALA A 95 4.38 8.59 -17.17
N ALA A 96 3.21 7.96 -17.05
CA ALA A 96 2.01 8.36 -17.80
C ALA A 96 1.53 9.77 -17.42
N VAL A 97 1.50 10.08 -16.12
CA VAL A 97 1.14 11.41 -15.61
C VAL A 97 2.15 12.48 -16.04
N SER A 98 3.44 12.17 -15.98
CA SER A 98 4.53 13.07 -16.42
C SER A 98 4.52 13.33 -17.92
N ALA A 99 4.03 12.37 -18.70
CA ALA A 99 3.84 12.52 -20.15
C ALA A 99 2.51 13.19 -20.53
N HIS A 100 1.74 13.67 -19.54
CA HIS A 100 0.40 14.23 -19.72
C HIS A 100 -0.51 13.31 -20.56
N GLN A 101 -0.46 12.01 -20.29
CA GLN A 101 -1.30 11.07 -21.02
C GLN A 101 -2.78 11.36 -20.81
N ASP A 102 -3.61 10.85 -21.72
CA ASP A 102 -5.06 10.96 -21.64
C ASP A 102 -5.59 10.52 -20.26
N GLY A 103 -6.47 11.34 -19.69
CA GLY A 103 -7.00 11.14 -18.34
C GLY A 103 -7.66 9.78 -18.14
N ALA A 104 -8.40 9.28 -19.14
CA ALA A 104 -9.02 7.96 -19.04
C ALA A 104 -7.97 6.83 -18.99
N THR A 105 -6.79 7.03 -19.60
CA THR A 105 -5.69 6.06 -19.55
C THR A 105 -5.06 6.00 -18.17
N VAL A 106 -4.69 7.15 -17.60
CA VAL A 106 -4.15 7.24 -16.23
C VAL A 106 -5.15 6.68 -15.23
N ALA A 107 -6.43 7.05 -15.36
CA ALA A 107 -7.48 6.59 -14.46
C ALA A 107 -7.73 5.07 -14.55
N ARG A 108 -7.53 4.44 -15.71
CA ARG A 108 -7.57 2.97 -15.84
C ARG A 108 -6.37 2.32 -15.16
N GLN A 109 -5.17 2.86 -15.36
CA GLN A 109 -3.94 2.35 -14.73
C GLN A 109 -4.05 2.41 -13.19
N ALA A 110 -4.48 3.55 -12.65
CA ALA A 110 -4.65 3.74 -11.21
C ALA A 110 -5.64 2.73 -10.61
N ARG A 111 -6.81 2.52 -11.24
CA ARG A 111 -7.80 1.51 -10.80
C ARG A 111 -7.26 0.08 -10.86
N GLN A 112 -6.52 -0.25 -11.91
CA GLN A 112 -5.90 -1.58 -12.04
C GLN A 112 -4.86 -1.83 -10.94
N LEU A 113 -4.06 -0.82 -10.61
CA LEU A 113 -3.12 -0.88 -9.49
C LEU A 113 -3.84 -1.00 -8.15
N GLY A 114 -4.91 -0.23 -7.95
CA GLY A 114 -5.72 -0.28 -6.74
C GLY A 114 -6.31 -1.67 -6.50
N ALA A 115 -6.89 -2.28 -7.55
CA ALA A 115 -7.41 -3.64 -7.48
C ALA A 115 -6.33 -4.67 -7.16
N LYS A 116 -5.15 -4.59 -7.81
CA LYS A 116 -4.02 -5.49 -7.52
C LYS A 116 -3.52 -5.34 -6.10
N LEU A 117 -3.38 -4.10 -5.63
CA LEU A 117 -2.89 -3.78 -4.28
C LEU A 117 -3.87 -4.28 -3.22
N ALA A 118 -5.17 -4.05 -3.41
CA ALA A 118 -6.22 -4.51 -2.49
C ALA A 118 -6.24 -6.03 -2.35
N VAL A 119 -6.09 -6.77 -3.46
CA VAL A 119 -5.99 -8.24 -3.44
C VAL A 119 -4.68 -8.68 -2.77
N ALA A 120 -3.55 -8.10 -3.18
CA ALA A 120 -2.23 -8.52 -2.71
C ALA A 120 -2.07 -8.30 -1.19
N TYR A 121 -2.66 -7.25 -0.62
CA TYR A 121 -2.51 -6.88 0.78
C TYR A 121 -3.79 -7.01 1.61
N GLU A 122 -4.84 -7.64 1.06
CA GLU A 122 -6.11 -7.93 1.73
C GLU A 122 -6.79 -6.68 2.31
N VAL A 123 -6.69 -5.55 1.59
CA VAL A 123 -7.37 -4.30 1.97
C VAL A 123 -8.84 -4.42 1.59
N SER A 124 -9.72 -4.37 2.59
CA SER A 124 -11.16 -4.37 2.38
C SER A 124 -11.58 -3.09 1.65
N GLN A 125 -12.12 -3.22 0.44
CA GLN A 125 -12.72 -2.12 -0.29
C GLN A 125 -14.21 -2.05 0.05
N ALA A 126 -14.70 -0.86 0.40
CA ALA A 126 -16.15 -0.66 0.46
C ALA A 126 -16.74 -0.87 -0.95
N PRO A 127 -17.88 -1.55 -1.10
CA PRO A 127 -18.55 -1.65 -2.38
C PRO A 127 -18.82 -0.24 -2.93
N ALA A 128 -18.44 0.01 -4.18
CA ALA A 128 -18.81 1.23 -4.89
C ALA A 128 -20.32 1.19 -5.19
N ILE A 129 -21.15 1.48 -4.18
CA ILE A 129 -22.56 1.80 -4.40
C ILE A 129 -22.61 3.30 -4.63
N THR A 130 -22.74 3.69 -5.89
CA THR A 130 -23.18 5.04 -6.24
C THR A 130 -24.68 5.11 -5.95
N PRO A 131 -25.17 5.98 -5.05
CA PRO A 131 -26.61 6.17 -4.89
C PRO A 131 -27.20 6.77 -6.18
N ASP A 132 -28.36 6.25 -6.59
CA ASP A 132 -29.15 6.74 -7.74
C ASP A 132 -29.67 8.18 -7.55
#